data_AF-A0A151BBW1-F1
#
_entry.id   AF-A0A151BBW1-F1
#
_cell.length_a   1.000
_cell.length_b   1.000
_cell.length_c   1.000
_cell.angle_alpha   90.00
_cell.angle_beta   90.00
_cell.angle_gamma   90.00
#
_symmetry.space_group_name_H-M   'P 1'
#
loop_
_entity.id
_entity.type
_entity.pdbx_description
1 polymer ?
#
loop_
_entity_poly.entity_id
_entity_poly.type
_entity_poly.pdbx_seq_one_letter_code
_entity_poly.pdbx_strand_id
1 'polypeptide(L)' 'MKGPTVRRALLYERVRSSRVRCLLCERRCLIPEGSTGFCKTRMNIGGELYTLVYGDINAISANPIEKG' A
#
# COMPACT_ATOMS: atom_id res chain seq x y z
N MET A 1 -2.76 -15.06 5.62
CA MET A 1 -3.14 -13.87 4.81
C MET A 1 -2.29 -13.85 3.53
N LYS A 2 -2.73 -14.53 2.46
CA LYS A 2 -2.07 -14.52 1.14
C LYS A 2 -3.15 -14.37 0.07
N GLY A 3 -3.68 -13.16 -0.06
CA GLY A 3 -4.47 -12.80 -1.24
C GLY A 3 -3.53 -12.42 -2.39
N PRO A 4 -3.91 -12.67 -3.66
CA PRO A 4 -3.09 -12.36 -4.84
C PRO A 4 -2.80 -10.86 -5.05
N THR A 5 -3.35 -9.98 -4.21
CA THR A 5 -3.41 -8.54 -4.43
C THR A 5 -2.51 -7.71 -3.50
N VAL A 6 -1.83 -8.33 -2.53
CA VAL A 6 -0.87 -7.62 -1.67
C VAL A 6 0.45 -7.45 -2.43
N ARG A 7 0.87 -6.19 -2.61
CA ARG A 7 2.09 -5.85 -3.36
C ARG A 7 3.05 -5.03 -2.53
N ARG A 8 4.34 -5.35 -2.58
CA ARG A 8 5.38 -4.54 -1.92
C ARG A 8 5.45 -3.17 -2.59
N ALA A 9 5.44 -2.11 -1.79
CA ALA A 9 5.67 -0.75 -2.26
C ALA A 9 7.18 -0.46 -2.26
N LEU A 10 7.67 0.21 -3.30
CA LEU A 10 9.10 0.57 -3.43
C LEU A 10 9.41 1.98 -2.90
N LEU A 11 8.41 2.87 -2.89
CA LEU A 11 8.54 4.27 -2.48
C LEU A 11 8.34 4.45 -0.97
N TYR A 12 9.30 3.98 -0.18
CA TYR A 12 9.32 4.23 1.25
C TYR A 12 10.74 4.32 1.78
N GLU A 13 10.90 5.00 2.90
CA GLU A 13 12.15 5.01 3.65
C GLU A 13 12.01 4.15 4.90
N ARG A 14 13.02 3.34 5.19
CA ARG A 14 13.10 2.63 6.47
C ARG A 14 13.61 3.60 7.53
N VAL A 15 12.86 3.69 8.61
CA VAL A 15 13.19 4.52 9.77
C VAL A 15 13.59 3.61 10.92
N ARG A 16 14.40 4.12 11.85
CA ARG A 16 14.79 3.40 13.07
C ARG A 16 13.55 2.88 13.82
N SER A 17 13.75 1.80 14.60
CA SER A 17 12.69 1.16 15.40
C SER A 17 11.60 0.44 14.58
N SER A 18 11.98 -0.22 13.48
CA SER A 18 11.06 -0.99 12.61
C SER A 18 9.89 -0.18 12.04
N ARG A 19 10.09 1.13 11.83
CA ARG A 19 9.08 2.00 11.23
C ARG A 19 9.41 2.26 9.77
N VAL A 20 8.40 2.53 8.96
CA VAL A 20 8.58 2.93 7.56
C VAL A 20 7.91 4.27 7.31
N ARG A 21 8.59 5.16 6.60
CA ARG A 21 8.01 6.40 6.10
C ARG A 21 7.52 6.16 4.69
N CYS A 22 6.20 6.13 4.51
CA CYS A 22 5.60 6.01 3.18
C CYS A 22 5.86 7.29 2.39
N LEU A 23 6.36 7.20 1.15
CA LEU A 23 6.58 8.36 0.27
C LEU A 23 5.63 8.37 -0.95
N LEU A 24 4.70 7.41 -1.04
CA LEU A 24 3.76 7.31 -2.16
C LEU A 24 2.70 8.42 -2.19
N CYS A 25 2.44 9.11 -1.10
CA CYS A 25 1.50 10.24 -1.08
C CYS A 25 2.05 11.40 -0.25
N GLU A 26 1.48 12.58 -0.45
CA GLU A 26 1.87 13.83 0.21
C GLU A 26 1.84 13.77 1.74
N ARG A 27 1.02 12.89 2.33
CA ARG A 27 0.90 12.72 3.79
C ARG A 27 2.16 12.17 4.46
N ARG A 28 3.01 11.49 3.70
CA ARG A 28 4.30 10.96 4.16
C ARG A 28 4.25 10.19 5.50
N CYS A 29 3.23 9.35 5.69
CA CYS A 29 2.93 8.71 6.97
C CYS A 29 4.12 7.92 7.52
N LEU A 30 4.39 8.05 8.82
CA LEU A 30 5.31 7.17 9.55
C LEU A 30 4.51 6.00 10.14
N ILE A 31 4.74 4.80 9.62
CA ILE A 31 3.94 3.61 9.89
C ILE A 31 4.78 2.65 10.75
N PRO A 32 4.37 2.38 12.01
CA PRO A 32 5.03 1.37 12.84
C PRO A 32 4.77 -0.04 12.33
N GLU A 33 5.65 -0.98 12.67
CA GLU A 33 5.50 -2.40 12.31
C GLU A 33 4.13 -2.93 12.75
N GLY A 34 3.49 -3.71 11.87
CA GLY A 34 2.17 -4.28 12.13
C GLY A 34 1.01 -3.29 12.04
N SER A 35 1.28 -2.02 11.72
CA SER A 35 0.25 -0.97 11.59
C SER A 35 0.04 -0.52 10.16
N THR A 36 -1.10 0.16 9.92
CA THR A 36 -1.42 0.78 8.64
C THR A 36 -1.24 2.29 8.67
N GLY A 37 -0.95 2.88 7.52
CA GLY A 37 -0.93 4.35 7.37
C GLY A 37 -2.34 4.93 7.40
N PHE A 38 -2.44 6.26 7.37
CA PHE A 38 -3.72 6.98 7.39
C PHE A 38 -4.70 6.51 6.31
N CYS A 39 -4.19 6.19 5.12
CA CYS A 39 -4.99 5.67 4.00
C CYS A 39 -5.61 4.29 4.24
N LYS A 40 -5.20 3.55 5.28
CA LYS A 40 -5.60 2.16 5.59
C LYS A 40 -5.33 1.13 4.48
N THR A 41 -4.82 1.55 3.33
CA THR A 41 -4.46 0.69 2.19
C THR A 41 -2.97 0.36 2.16
N ARG A 42 -2.18 0.77 3.16
CA ARG A 42 -0.74 0.51 3.20
C ARG A 42 -0.34 0.10 4.61
N MET A 43 0.44 -0.97 4.73
CA MET A 43 0.84 -1.60 5.98
C MET A 43 2.35 -1.81 6.03
N ASN A 44 2.93 -1.61 7.20
CA ASN A 44 4.31 -2.01 7.47
C ASN A 44 4.32 -3.46 7.96
N ILE A 45 4.94 -4.36 7.20
CA ILE A 45 5.08 -5.78 7.54
C ILE A 45 6.59 -6.07 7.63
N GLY A 46 7.09 -6.29 8.84
CA GLY A 46 8.50 -6.61 9.08
C GLY A 46 9.49 -5.52 8.64
N GLY A 47 9.12 -4.24 8.73
CA GLY A 47 9.94 -3.13 8.26
C GLY A 47 9.89 -2.86 6.76
N GLU A 48 8.98 -3.51 6.03
CA GLU A 48 8.72 -3.29 4.62
C GLU A 48 7.31 -2.73 4.40
N LEU A 49 7.17 -1.75 3.51
CA LEU A 49 5.87 -1.21 3.16
C LEU A 49 5.17 -2.09 2.12
N TYR A 50 3.96 -2.54 2.43
CA TYR A 50 3.08 -3.26 1.52
C TYR A 50 1.82 -2.44 1.26
N THR A 51 1.35 -2.47 0.01
CA THR A 51 0.02 -1.96 -0.36
C THR A 51 -0.98 -3.09 -0.19
N LEU A 52 -1.91 -2.87 0.73
CA LEU A 52 -3.10 -3.68 0.92
C LEU A 52 -4.14 -3.22 -0.09
N VAL A 53 -4.42 -4.03 -1.09
CA VAL A 53 -5.58 -3.82 -1.96
C VAL A 53 -6.77 -4.45 -1.23
N TYR A 54 -7.48 -3.62 -0.45
CA TYR A 54 -8.75 -4.02 0.16
C TYR A 54 -9.86 -3.69 -0.84
N GLY A 55 -10.46 -4.74 -1.43
CA GLY A 55 -11.42 -4.65 -2.53
C GLY A 55 -10.82 -5.24 -3.82
N ASP A 56 -11.04 -6.51 -4.12
CA ASP A 56 -12.19 -6.91 -4.94
C ASP A 56 -13.47 -6.07 -4.75
N ILE A 57 -13.39 -4.77 -5.07
CA ILE A 57 -14.57 -3.93 -5.30
C ILE A 57 -14.16 -3.00 -6.45
N ASN A 58 -14.41 -3.45 -7.68
CA ASN A 58 -14.42 -2.65 -8.92
C ASN A 58 -13.07 -2.21 -9.55
N ALA A 59 -12.12 -3.13 -9.74
CA ALA A 59 -11.05 -2.94 -10.74
C ALA A 59 -11.26 -3.77 -12.02
N ILE A 60 -12.48 -4.28 -12.25
CA ILE A 60 -13.00 -4.50 -13.62
C ILE A 60 -13.77 -3.25 -14.05
N SER A 61 -13.15 -2.08 -13.87
CA SER A 61 -13.32 -1.02 -14.86
C SER A 61 -12.05 -1.07 -15.70
N ALA A 62 -11.88 -2.19 -16.40
CA ALA A 62 -11.40 -2.06 -17.75
C ALA A 62 -12.43 -1.14 -18.41
N ASN A 63 -12.15 0.17 -18.48
CA ASN A 63 -12.74 0.94 -19.56
C ASN A 63 -12.32 0.18 -20.82
N PRO A 64 -13.23 -0.49 -21.55
CA PRO A 64 -12.93 -0.71 -22.95
C PRO A 64 -12.79 0.71 -23.49
N ILE A 65 -11.54 1.13 -23.67
CA ILE A 65 -11.17 2.14 -24.65
C ILE A 65 -12.05 1.86 -25.86
N GLU A 66 -12.99 2.76 -26.06
CA GLU A 66 -13.39 3.29 -27.36
C GLU A 66 -13.19 2.29 -28.49
N LYS A 67 -14.26 1.57 -28.82
CA LYS A 67 -14.40 1.08 -30.18
C LYS A 67 -15.67 1.71 -30.74
N GLY A 68 -15.47 2.81 -31.48
CA GLY A 68 -16.40 3.20 -32.53
C GLY A 68 -16.45 2.15 -33.63
#